data_AF-A0A419ZSV1-F1
#
_entry.id   AF-A0A419ZSV1-F1
#
_cell.length_a   1.000
_cell.length_b   1.000
_cell.length_c   1.000
_cell.angle_alpha   90.00
_cell.angle_beta   90.00
_cell.angle_gamma   90.00
#
_symmetry.space_group_name_H-M   'P 1'
#
loop_
_entity.id
_entity.type
_entity.pdbx_description
1 polymer ?
#
loop_
_entity_poly.entity_id
_entity_poly.type
_entity_poly.pdbx_seq_one_letter_code
_entity_poly.pdbx_strand_id
1 'polypeptide(L)'
;MRAARRSVGSARGAARASVVLAINLDGSHRGAVLSNVIDIDALRVARKSSYVRAAGECRHMHVTLDDNGNIVKCDDCGVQLDAHWALGHFVEHYQRAIAKLTRAQNTLATAQEEGVHLLAARRIERAWRSRTMVPACPHCGEGIGARDDFGGTMINKALYERRRAAKRGEV
;
A
#
# COMPACT_ATOMS: atom_id res chain seq x y z
N MET A 1 -40.53 48.22 24.47
CA MET A 1 -39.13 48.10 24.95
C MET A 1 -38.50 46.87 24.33
N ARG A 2 -37.22 46.99 23.96
CA ARG A 2 -36.51 46.19 22.96
C ARG A 2 -36.34 44.70 23.32
N ALA A 3 -36.66 43.85 22.34
CA ALA A 3 -36.17 42.49 22.22
C ALA A 3 -34.67 42.49 21.93
N ALA A 4 -33.89 41.65 22.63
CA ALA A 4 -32.50 41.38 22.28
C ALA A 4 -31.99 40.10 22.97
N ARG A 5 -31.67 39.10 22.15
CA ARG A 5 -30.50 38.18 22.17
C ARG A 5 -30.89 36.91 21.41
N ARG A 6 -30.79 36.97 20.07
CA ARG A 6 -29.65 36.47 19.27
C ARG A 6 -29.49 34.95 19.36
N SER A 7 -30.06 34.29 18.35
CA SER A 7 -29.68 32.96 17.89
C SER A 7 -28.19 32.95 17.50
N VAL A 8 -27.44 31.99 18.02
CA VAL A 8 -26.06 31.72 17.57
C VAL A 8 -26.14 30.60 16.54
N GLY A 9 -25.76 30.93 15.32
CA GLY A 9 -25.75 30.03 14.18
C GLY A 9 -24.80 28.85 14.39
N SER A 10 -25.32 27.66 14.10
CA SER A 10 -24.53 26.45 13.88
C SER A 10 -23.89 26.54 12.49
N ALA A 11 -22.58 26.70 12.45
CA ALA A 11 -21.77 26.56 11.25
C ALA A 11 -20.39 26.03 11.64
N ARG A 12 -19.82 25.24 10.72
CA ARG A 12 -18.50 24.55 10.75
C ARG A 12 -18.62 23.14 11.34
N GLY A 13 -18.32 22.07 10.62
CA GLY A 13 -17.65 21.93 9.34
C GLY A 13 -17.04 20.55 9.36
N ALA A 14 -17.56 19.65 8.53
CA ALA A 14 -17.03 18.30 8.40
C ALA A 14 -15.60 18.39 7.86
N ALA A 15 -14.60 18.14 8.71
CA ALA A 15 -13.23 17.98 8.28
C ALA A 15 -13.11 16.63 7.56
N ARG A 16 -13.14 16.70 6.24
CA ARG A 16 -12.79 15.60 5.33
C ARG A 16 -11.35 15.19 5.59
N ALA A 17 -11.13 13.93 5.96
CA ALA A 17 -9.82 13.30 5.85
C ALA A 17 -9.45 13.26 4.36
N SER A 18 -8.54 14.16 3.98
CA SER A 18 -7.91 14.18 2.67
C SER A 18 -6.66 13.32 2.77
N VAL A 19 -6.73 12.11 2.22
CA VAL A 19 -5.51 11.36 1.89
C VAL A 19 -4.93 12.05 0.65
N VAL A 20 -3.94 12.89 0.88
CA VAL A 20 -3.12 13.48 -0.20
C VAL A 20 -2.22 12.37 -0.71
N LEU A 21 -2.67 11.66 -1.75
CA LEU A 21 -1.76 10.92 -2.61
C LEU A 21 -1.28 11.90 -3.68
N ALA A 22 -0.23 12.65 -3.35
CA ALA A 22 0.45 13.49 -4.32
C ALA A 22 1.30 12.61 -5.23
N ILE A 23 0.78 12.32 -6.42
CA ILE A 23 1.61 11.99 -7.57
C ILE A 23 1.27 13.06 -8.61
N ASN A 24 1.97 14.19 -8.52
CA ASN A 24 1.95 15.19 -9.58
C ASN A 24 3.14 14.91 -10.50
N LEU A 25 2.82 14.46 -11.71
CA LEU A 25 3.64 14.61 -12.92
C LEU A 25 2.70 15.23 -13.97
N ASP A 26 2.54 16.55 -13.83
CA ASP A 26 2.20 17.56 -14.81
C ASP A 26 1.96 17.09 -16.27
N GLY A 27 0.74 17.31 -16.77
CA GLY A 27 0.48 17.21 -18.21
C GLY A 27 -0.95 17.04 -18.71
N SER A 28 -1.90 17.88 -18.28
CA SER A 28 -3.15 18.19 -19.00
C SER A 28 -4.20 17.06 -19.18
N HIS A 29 -5.05 16.90 -18.16
CA HIS A 29 -6.36 16.24 -18.33
C HIS A 29 -7.36 17.20 -19.01
N ARG A 30 -7.75 16.91 -20.26
CA ARG A 30 -9.06 17.31 -20.80
C ARG A 30 -9.82 16.05 -21.20
N GLY A 31 -10.96 15.83 -20.54
CA GLY A 31 -11.97 14.83 -20.91
C GLY A 31 -11.78 13.48 -20.20
N ALA A 32 -12.71 13.16 -19.30
CA ALA A 32 -12.84 11.86 -18.69
C ALA A 32 -13.21 10.82 -19.76
N VAL A 33 -12.19 10.13 -20.28
CA VAL A 33 -12.35 8.83 -20.93
C VAL A 33 -11.71 7.83 -19.97
N LEU A 34 -12.42 6.74 -19.64
CA LEU A 34 -11.87 5.60 -18.91
C LEU A 34 -10.66 5.06 -19.71
N SER A 35 -9.49 5.62 -19.44
CA SER A 35 -8.30 5.34 -20.22
C SER A 35 -7.69 4.04 -19.69
N ASN A 36 -7.92 2.94 -20.40
CA ASN A 36 -7.25 1.66 -20.16
C ASN A 36 -5.78 1.77 -20.59
N VAL A 37 -5.02 2.53 -19.81
CA VAL A 37 -3.63 2.88 -20.06
C VAL A 37 -2.76 2.12 -19.07
N ILE A 38 -1.70 1.56 -19.60
CA ILE A 38 -0.83 0.62 -18.90
C ILE A 38 0.58 1.17 -19.02
N ASP A 39 1.14 1.57 -17.89
CA ASP A 39 2.49 2.11 -17.78
C ASP A 39 3.46 0.96 -17.44
N ILE A 40 4.41 0.73 -18.32
CA ILE A 40 5.51 -0.22 -18.20
C ILE A 40 6.79 0.60 -18.22
N ASP A 41 7.15 1.17 -17.07
CA ASP A 41 8.30 2.07 -16.94
C ASP A 41 8.19 3.26 -17.93
N ALA A 42 9.06 3.36 -18.94
CA ALA A 42 8.97 4.40 -19.97
C ALA A 42 7.93 4.11 -21.08
N LEU A 43 7.42 2.89 -21.18
CA LEU A 43 6.48 2.47 -22.23
C LEU A 43 5.03 2.64 -21.77
N ARG A 44 4.27 3.46 -22.49
CA ARG A 44 2.85 3.72 -22.20
C ARG A 44 1.96 3.14 -23.28
N VAL A 45 1.16 2.13 -22.95
CA VAL A 45 0.26 1.44 -23.89
C VAL A 45 -1.19 1.80 -23.55
N ALA A 46 -1.89 2.42 -24.50
CA ALA A 46 -3.32 2.76 -24.37
C ALA A 46 -4.18 1.83 -25.21
N ARG A 47 -5.21 1.22 -24.61
CA ARG A 47 -6.22 0.43 -25.35
C ARG A 47 -7.44 1.28 -25.72
N LYS A 48 -7.87 1.20 -26.99
CA LYS A 48 -9.20 1.64 -27.43
C LYS A 48 -10.12 0.42 -27.54
N SER A 49 -11.21 0.40 -26.79
CA SER A 49 -12.09 -0.77 -26.61
C SER A 49 -13.26 -0.87 -27.61
N SER A 50 -13.05 -0.52 -28.87
CA SER A 50 -14.13 -0.49 -29.87
C SER A 50 -14.25 -1.74 -30.75
N TYR A 51 -13.42 -2.77 -30.54
CA TYR A 51 -13.47 -4.01 -31.33
C TYR A 51 -13.57 -5.24 -30.43
N VAL A 52 -14.68 -5.98 -30.57
CA VAL A 52 -14.89 -7.28 -29.92
C VAL A 52 -14.27 -8.35 -30.82
N ARG A 53 -13.25 -9.05 -30.33
CA ARG A 53 -12.61 -10.16 -31.06
C ARG A 53 -13.55 -11.37 -31.13
N ALA A 54 -13.50 -12.09 -32.25
CA ALA A 54 -14.14 -13.40 -32.39
C ALA A 54 -13.45 -14.42 -31.46
N ALA A 55 -14.24 -15.25 -30.77
CA ALA A 55 -13.84 -16.06 -29.62
C ALA A 55 -12.91 -17.27 -29.92
N GLY A 56 -12.17 -17.27 -31.03
CA GLY A 56 -11.42 -18.44 -31.54
C GLY A 56 -9.90 -18.40 -31.42
N GLU A 57 -9.30 -17.37 -30.82
CA GLU A 57 -7.83 -17.24 -30.76
C GLU A 57 -7.23 -18.04 -29.59
N CYS A 58 -6.10 -18.69 -29.87
CA CYS A 58 -5.30 -19.47 -28.92
C CYS A 58 -5.07 -18.71 -27.60
N ARG A 59 -5.24 -19.35 -26.43
CA ARG A 59 -5.08 -18.72 -25.09
C ARG A 59 -3.79 -19.12 -24.37
N HIS A 60 -2.90 -19.86 -25.03
CA HIS A 60 -1.66 -20.31 -24.44
C HIS A 60 -0.66 -19.17 -24.29
N MET A 61 0.14 -19.26 -23.23
CA MET A 61 1.16 -18.28 -22.85
C MET A 61 2.58 -18.72 -23.24
N HIS A 62 2.73 -19.91 -23.83
CA HIS A 62 4.00 -20.40 -24.31
C HIS A 62 4.19 -19.96 -25.75
N VAL A 63 4.97 -18.88 -25.91
CA VAL A 63 5.09 -18.14 -27.16
C VAL A 63 6.56 -17.90 -27.46
N THR A 64 6.97 -18.28 -28.67
CA THR A 64 8.30 -18.01 -29.21
C THR A 64 8.24 -16.83 -30.19
N LEU A 65 9.16 -15.89 -30.02
CA LEU A 65 9.43 -14.83 -30.98
C LEU A 65 10.58 -15.28 -31.89
N ASP A 66 10.31 -15.33 -33.19
CA ASP A 66 11.34 -15.56 -34.20
C ASP A 66 11.80 -14.22 -34.77
N ASP A 67 12.97 -13.77 -34.31
CA ASP A 67 13.55 -12.47 -34.67
C ASP A 67 13.95 -12.39 -36.16
N ASN A 68 14.20 -13.54 -36.81
CA ASN A 68 14.54 -13.57 -38.24
C ASN A 68 13.28 -13.50 -39.10
N GLY A 69 12.22 -14.17 -38.66
CA GLY A 69 10.93 -14.22 -39.35
C GLY A 69 9.99 -13.04 -39.05
N ASN A 70 10.25 -12.27 -37.98
CA ASN A 70 9.31 -11.30 -37.39
C ASN A 70 7.93 -11.92 -37.11
N ILE A 71 7.92 -13.19 -36.69
CA ILE A 71 6.69 -13.94 -36.42
C ILE A 71 6.62 -14.33 -34.95
N VAL A 72 5.40 -14.32 -34.43
CA VAL A 72 5.08 -14.80 -33.09
C VAL A 72 4.37 -16.13 -33.24
N LYS A 73 4.86 -17.18 -32.58
CA LYS A 73 4.29 -18.53 -32.66
C LYS A 73 3.93 -19.05 -31.28
N CYS A 74 2.78 -19.71 -31.17
CA CYS A 74 2.44 -20.47 -29.99
C CYS A 74 3.12 -21.85 -30.05
N ASP A 75 3.84 -22.23 -29.00
CA ASP A 75 4.53 -23.53 -28.95
C ASP A 75 3.56 -24.70 -28.72
N ASP A 76 2.44 -24.44 -28.02
CA ASP A 76 1.44 -25.46 -27.69
C ASP A 76 0.51 -25.78 -28.86
N CYS A 77 0.18 -24.76 -29.69
CA CYS A 77 -0.71 -24.91 -30.84
C CYS A 77 0.01 -24.96 -32.18
N GLY A 78 1.28 -24.56 -32.24
CA GLY A 78 2.03 -24.39 -33.48
C GLY A 78 1.51 -23.27 -34.40
N VAL A 79 0.46 -22.53 -34.00
CA VAL A 79 -0.16 -21.48 -34.80
C VAL A 79 0.63 -20.18 -34.71
N GLN A 80 0.69 -19.45 -35.81
CA GLN A 80 1.18 -18.08 -35.82
C GLN A 80 0.15 -17.17 -35.16
N LEU A 81 0.60 -16.38 -34.20
CA LEU A 81 -0.21 -15.44 -33.44
C LEU A 81 -0.11 -14.04 -34.06
N ASP A 82 -1.19 -13.29 -33.97
CA ASP A 82 -1.19 -11.86 -34.29
C ASP A 82 -0.31 -11.09 -33.28
N ALA A 83 0.54 -10.18 -33.79
CA ALA A 83 1.45 -9.41 -32.95
C ALA A 83 0.70 -8.51 -31.96
N HIS A 84 -0.43 -7.94 -32.37
CA HIS A 84 -1.25 -7.12 -31.48
C HIS A 84 -1.95 -7.97 -30.40
N TRP A 85 -2.37 -9.20 -30.74
CA TRP A 85 -2.86 -10.17 -29.76
C TRP A 85 -1.80 -10.50 -28.71
N ALA A 86 -0.60 -10.89 -29.16
CA ALA A 86 0.50 -11.24 -28.28
C ALA A 86 0.86 -10.08 -27.34
N LEU A 87 1.03 -8.87 -27.89
CA LEU A 87 1.32 -7.68 -27.10
C LEU A 87 0.22 -7.39 -26.07
N GLY A 88 -1.06 -7.49 -26.45
CA GLY A 88 -2.18 -7.32 -25.53
C GLY A 88 -2.11 -8.30 -24.35
N HIS A 89 -1.78 -9.56 -24.63
CA HIS A 89 -1.67 -10.60 -23.62
C HIS A 89 -0.45 -10.43 -22.71
N PHE A 90 0.71 -10.02 -23.27
CA PHE A 90 1.89 -9.64 -22.48
C PHE A 90 1.58 -8.51 -21.51
N VAL A 91 0.92 -7.46 -22.00
CA VAL A 91 0.57 -6.29 -21.21
C VAL A 91 -0.38 -6.68 -20.05
N GLU A 92 -1.37 -7.53 -20.30
CA GLU A 92 -2.25 -8.05 -19.24
C GLU A 92 -1.52 -8.89 -18.20
N HIS A 93 -0.63 -9.79 -18.64
CA HIS A 93 0.18 -10.60 -17.74
C HIS A 93 1.10 -9.75 -16.89
N TYR A 94 1.73 -8.76 -17.50
CA TYR A 94 2.60 -7.81 -16.82
C TYR A 94 1.85 -7.01 -15.74
N GLN A 95 0.64 -6.50 -16.06
CA GLN A 95 -0.20 -5.83 -15.06
C GLN A 95 -0.52 -6.73 -13.88
N ARG A 96 -0.90 -7.99 -14.13
CA ARG A 96 -1.19 -8.95 -13.05
C ARG A 96 0.05 -9.23 -12.21
N ALA A 97 1.21 -9.36 -12.84
CA ALA A 97 2.49 -9.57 -12.15
C ALA A 97 2.86 -8.38 -11.27
N ILE A 98 2.80 -7.14 -11.79
CA ILE A 98 3.02 -5.93 -10.99
C ILE A 98 2.03 -5.86 -9.83
N ALA A 99 0.73 -6.04 -10.09
CA ALA A 99 -0.28 -5.97 -9.04
C ALA A 99 0.00 -6.98 -7.92
N LYS A 100 0.48 -8.18 -8.26
CA LYS A 100 0.90 -9.19 -7.29
C LYS A 100 2.13 -8.74 -6.49
N LEU A 101 3.14 -8.18 -7.15
CA LEU A 101 4.35 -7.65 -6.50
C LEU A 101 4.03 -6.49 -5.56
N THR A 102 3.24 -5.50 -6.01
CA THR A 102 2.83 -4.37 -5.18
C THR A 102 2.04 -4.82 -3.97
N ARG A 103 1.12 -5.80 -4.12
CA ARG A 103 0.41 -6.38 -2.98
C ARG A 103 1.36 -7.05 -2.00
N ALA A 104 2.30 -7.86 -2.49
CA ALA A 104 3.28 -8.52 -1.64
C ALA A 104 4.18 -7.52 -0.90
N GLN A 105 4.63 -6.46 -1.58
CA GLN A 105 5.40 -5.37 -0.97
C GLN A 105 4.61 -4.67 0.13
N ASN A 106 3.34 -4.33 -0.12
CA ASN A 106 2.49 -3.71 0.88
C ASN A 106 2.27 -4.62 2.11
N THR A 107 2.00 -5.91 1.87
CA THR A 107 1.86 -6.88 2.96
C THR A 107 3.15 -7.02 3.78
N LEU A 108 4.32 -7.04 3.13
CA LEU A 108 5.60 -7.10 3.82
C LEU A 108 5.87 -5.83 4.63
N ALA A 109 5.57 -4.65 4.08
CA ALA A 109 5.71 -3.38 4.80
C ALA A 109 4.84 -3.35 6.06
N THR A 110 3.55 -3.71 5.93
CA THR A 110 2.64 -3.82 7.09
C THR A 110 3.14 -4.86 8.11
N ALA A 111 3.58 -6.04 7.66
CA ALA A 111 4.08 -7.08 8.54
C ALA A 111 5.38 -6.68 9.27
N GLN A 112 6.25 -5.88 8.63
CA GLN A 112 7.45 -5.34 9.28
C GLN A 112 7.10 -4.35 10.37
N GLU A 113 6.16 -3.43 10.12
CA GLU A 113 5.68 -2.46 11.11
C GLU A 113 5.01 -3.17 12.31
N GLU A 114 4.09 -4.11 12.04
CA GLU A 114 3.42 -4.91 13.07
C GLU A 114 4.41 -5.81 13.82
N GLY A 115 5.41 -6.36 13.12
CA GLY A 115 6.43 -7.23 13.68
C GLY A 115 7.21 -6.56 14.82
N VAL A 116 7.53 -5.27 14.72
CA VAL A 116 8.22 -4.55 15.80
C VAL A 116 7.38 -4.52 17.07
N HIS A 117 6.08 -4.26 16.95
CA HIS A 117 5.16 -4.25 18.08
C HIS A 117 4.99 -5.64 18.69
N LEU A 118 4.85 -6.67 17.85
CA LEU A 118 4.70 -8.06 18.30
C LEU A 118 5.96 -8.60 18.97
N LEU A 119 7.15 -8.24 18.50
CA LEU A 119 8.42 -8.63 19.12
C LEU A 119 8.57 -8.02 20.51
N ALA A 120 8.27 -6.72 20.66
CA ALA A 120 8.28 -6.04 21.95
C ALA A 120 7.27 -6.67 22.92
N ALA A 121 6.03 -6.90 22.47
CA ALA A 121 4.99 -7.56 23.26
C ALA A 121 5.39 -8.98 23.68
N ARG A 122 5.95 -9.78 22.76
CA ARG A 122 6.40 -11.16 23.03
C ARG A 122 7.55 -11.20 24.04
N ARG A 123 8.45 -10.22 24.02
CA ARG A 123 9.53 -10.11 25.01
C ARG A 123 8.96 -9.85 26.42
N ILE A 124 8.00 -8.93 26.54
CA ILE A 124 7.32 -8.62 27.79
C ILE A 124 6.55 -9.85 28.29
N GLU A 125 5.78 -10.49 27.41
CA GLU A 125 5.00 -11.68 27.74
C GLU A 125 5.87 -12.83 28.25
N ARG A 126 7.02 -13.06 27.60
CA ARG A 126 8.00 -14.05 28.06
C ARG A 126 8.52 -13.73 29.47
N ALA A 127 8.79 -12.45 29.75
CA ALA A 127 9.22 -12.03 31.07
C ALA A 127 8.11 -12.30 32.11
N TRP A 128 6.86 -11.93 31.84
CA TRP A 128 5.73 -12.20 32.74
C TRP A 128 5.42 -13.68 32.96
N ARG A 129 5.71 -14.55 31.98
CA ARG A 129 5.60 -16.00 32.15
C ARG A 129 6.75 -16.61 32.96
N SER A 130 7.86 -15.89 33.13
CA SER A 130 8.94 -16.32 34.00
C SER A 130 8.48 -16.31 35.46
N ARG A 131 8.98 -17.25 36.26
CA ARG A 131 8.74 -17.26 37.71
C ARG A 131 9.66 -16.32 38.48
N THR A 132 10.74 -15.86 37.86
CA THR A 132 11.85 -15.18 38.55
C THR A 132 12.14 -13.77 38.04
N MET A 133 11.54 -13.37 36.92
CA MET A 133 11.86 -12.09 36.26
C MET A 133 10.58 -11.33 35.92
N VAL A 134 10.64 -10.01 35.99
CA VAL A 134 9.59 -9.09 35.50
C VAL A 134 10.25 -7.95 34.71
N PRO A 135 9.57 -7.37 33.71
CA PRO A 135 10.07 -6.17 33.06
C PRO A 135 10.13 -5.03 34.08
N ALA A 136 11.18 -4.21 34.02
CA ALA A 136 11.35 -3.06 34.91
C ALA A 136 11.08 -1.75 34.17
N CYS A 137 10.56 -0.76 34.90
CA CYS A 137 10.40 0.59 34.39
C CYS A 137 11.79 1.22 34.14
N PRO A 138 12.08 1.74 32.93
CA PRO A 138 13.38 2.32 32.62
C PRO A 138 13.66 3.67 33.33
N HIS A 139 12.68 4.22 34.05
CA HIS A 139 12.80 5.49 34.75
C HIS A 139 13.10 5.33 36.24
N CYS A 140 12.41 4.44 36.94
CA CYS A 140 12.58 4.22 38.38
C CYS A 140 13.16 2.85 38.74
N GLY A 141 13.22 1.90 37.79
CA GLY A 141 13.68 0.54 38.03
C GLY A 141 12.64 -0.39 38.65
N GLU A 142 11.44 0.11 38.98
CA GLU A 142 10.36 -0.68 39.59
C GLU A 142 9.88 -1.80 38.65
N GLY A 143 9.62 -2.98 39.21
CA GLY A 143 9.11 -4.12 38.46
C GLY A 143 7.64 -3.93 38.05
N ILE A 144 7.30 -4.31 36.83
CA ILE A 144 5.93 -4.21 36.30
C ILE A 144 5.38 -5.63 36.18
N GLY A 145 4.50 -6.02 37.10
CA GLY A 145 3.82 -7.30 37.08
C GLY A 145 2.74 -7.37 36.01
N ALA A 146 2.38 -8.59 35.61
CA ALA A 146 1.29 -8.80 34.63
C ALA A 146 -0.08 -8.32 35.14
N ARG A 147 -0.27 -8.27 36.46
CA ARG A 147 -1.51 -7.78 37.09
C ARG A 147 -1.58 -6.25 37.15
N ASP A 148 -0.44 -5.58 37.01
CA ASP A 148 -0.34 -4.12 37.12
C ASP A 148 -0.62 -3.42 35.78
N ASP A 149 -0.70 -4.17 34.68
CA ASP A 149 -1.08 -3.72 33.32
C ASP A 149 -0.35 -2.45 32.84
N PHE A 150 0.96 -2.33 33.14
CA PHE A 150 1.78 -1.14 32.90
C PHE A 150 1.27 0.17 33.56
N GLY A 151 0.25 0.07 34.42
CA GLY A 151 -0.52 1.20 34.94
C GLY A 151 -1.47 1.80 33.90
N GLY A 152 -2.42 2.61 34.35
CA GLY A 152 -3.43 3.23 33.47
C GLY A 152 -3.00 4.53 32.78
N THR A 153 -1.75 4.98 32.93
CA THR A 153 -1.32 6.29 32.43
C THR A 153 -0.69 6.17 31.06
N MET A 154 -1.32 6.80 30.07
CA MET A 154 -0.82 6.86 28.69
C MET A 154 -0.27 8.25 28.37
N ILE A 155 0.82 8.30 27.61
CA ILE A 155 1.43 9.52 27.09
C ILE A 155 1.22 9.59 25.58
N ASN A 156 0.94 10.79 25.08
CA ASN A 156 0.89 11.04 23.64
C ASN A 156 2.22 10.69 22.94
N LYS A 157 2.14 9.92 21.84
CA LYS A 157 3.32 9.41 21.10
C LYS A 157 4.28 10.52 20.66
N ALA A 158 3.77 11.65 20.17
CA ALA A 158 4.61 12.78 19.73
C ALA A 158 5.33 13.47 20.90
N LEU A 159 4.79 13.41 22.13
CA LEU A 159 5.50 13.88 23.32
C LEU A 159 6.60 12.90 23.74
N TYR A 160 6.34 11.59 23.66
CA TYR A 160 7.34 10.56 23.93
C TYR A 160 8.56 10.68 23.00
N GLU A 161 8.32 10.83 21.70
CA GLU A 161 9.40 10.96 20.69
C GLU A 161 10.24 12.21 20.93
N ARG A 162 9.61 13.37 21.19
CA ARG A 162 10.33 14.61 21.54
C ARG A 162 11.18 14.46 22.80
N ARG A 163 10.65 13.82 23.84
CA ARG A 163 11.41 13.55 25.08
C ARG A 163 12.61 12.63 24.83
N ARG A 164 12.48 11.66 23.92
CA ARG A 164 13.60 10.77 23.55
C ARG A 164 14.65 11.48 22.71
N ALA A 165 14.27 12.31 21.75
CA ALA A 165 15.19 13.11 20.95
C ALA A 165 16.01 14.06 21.84
N ALA A 166 15.35 14.76 22.77
CA ALA A 166 16.02 15.63 23.74
C ALA A 166 17.02 14.87 24.63
N LYS A 167 16.69 13.65 25.08
CA LYS A 167 17.62 12.80 25.84
C LYS A 167 18.83 12.30 25.02
N ARG A 168 18.71 12.22 23.70
CA ARG A 168 19.81 11.83 22.79
C ARG A 168 20.64 13.03 22.33
N GLY A 169 20.24 14.26 22.68
CA GLY A 169 20.92 15.48 22.23
C GLY A 169 20.67 15.81 20.75
N GLU A 170 19.59 15.29 20.15
CA GLU A 170 19.24 15.49 18.74
C GLU A 170 18.37 16.74 18.51
N VAL A 171 18.51 17.77 19.36
CA VAL A 171 17.75 19.03 19.29
C VAL A 171 18.68 20.20 19.03
#